data_AF-A0A1V6SHB0-F1
#
_entry.id   AF-A0A1V6SHB0-F1
#
_cell.length_a   1.000
_cell.length_b   1.000
_cell.length_c   1.000
_cell.angle_alpha   90.00
_cell.angle_beta   90.00
_cell.angle_gamma   90.00
#
_symmetry.space_group_name_H-M   'P 1'
#
loop_
_entity.id
_entity.type
_entity.pdbx_description
1 polymer ?
#
loop_
_entity_poly.entity_id
_entity_poly.type
_entity_poly.pdbx_seq_one_letter_code
_entity_poly.pdbx_strand_id
1 'polypeptide(L)'
;MRGLLPQFISRQYRDGPFVLTLTDLHASNIFVDENWHITSLIDLESACSSPIELQTPPYWLTGRPIDDIEHGEHLDIFQNVMTEFLNAFEEQEKRTNTSDASQAEIMPKSWDRGSFWYFQAVNSPKGLLRIFNEHIQRIFCEDHSTQRVFDRTVNPYWSVGAEEFIQMKVKQEAEYKDRLRERFNKCDPKC
;
A
#
# COMPACT_ATOMS: atom_id res chain seq x y z
N MET A 1 1.56 13.53 5.74
CA MET A 1 2.19 12.92 4.55
C MET A 1 2.81 13.90 3.57
N ARG A 2 2.08 14.84 2.95
CA ARG A 2 2.62 15.73 1.90
C ARG A 2 3.95 16.43 2.22
N GLY A 3 4.14 16.93 3.45
CA GLY A 3 5.38 17.58 3.88
C GLY A 3 6.60 16.65 3.92
N LEU A 4 6.39 15.34 3.96
CA LEU A 4 7.44 14.32 3.99
C LEU A 4 7.86 13.86 2.59
N LEU A 5 7.09 14.18 1.54
CA LEU A 5 7.35 13.73 0.17
C LEU A 5 8.83 13.90 -0.26
N PRO A 6 9.52 15.03 0.01
CA PRO A 6 10.91 15.20 -0.40
C PRO A 6 11.91 14.20 0.21
N GLN A 7 11.53 13.50 1.28
CA GLN A 7 12.34 12.45 1.90
C GLN A 7 12.19 11.11 1.18
N PHE A 8 11.11 10.93 0.41
CA PHE A 8 10.73 9.68 -0.24
C PHE A 8 10.85 9.71 -1.77
N ILE A 9 11.38 10.78 -2.35
CA ILE A 9 11.61 10.89 -3.80
C ILE A 9 13.01 11.40 -4.10
N SER A 10 13.57 10.99 -5.22
CA SER A 10 14.82 11.53 -5.74
C SER A 10 14.52 12.78 -6.56
N ARG A 11 15.36 13.80 -6.42
CA ARG A 11 15.29 14.96 -7.31
C ARG A 11 15.68 14.61 -8.75
N GLN A 12 16.45 13.53 -8.94
CA GLN A 12 16.89 13.08 -10.26
C GLN A 12 15.72 12.71 -11.19
N TYR A 13 14.65 12.14 -10.63
CA TYR A 13 13.54 11.60 -11.41
C TYR A 13 12.28 12.48 -11.36
N ARG A 14 12.42 13.72 -10.86
CA ARG A 14 11.30 14.65 -10.68
C ARG A 14 10.58 14.96 -12.00
N ASP A 15 11.35 15.08 -13.08
CA ASP A 15 10.85 15.44 -14.40
C ASP A 15 10.74 14.23 -15.34
N GLY A 16 10.84 13.02 -14.79
CA GLY A 16 10.76 11.75 -15.52
C GLY A 16 12.00 10.86 -15.33
N PRO A 17 12.05 9.71 -16.04
CA PRO A 17 11.06 9.25 -17.02
C PRO A 17 9.72 8.82 -16.40
N PHE A 18 8.69 8.80 -17.22
CA PHE A 18 7.35 8.29 -16.88
C PHE A 18 7.11 6.96 -17.60
N VAL A 19 6.54 5.99 -16.89
CA VAL A 19 6.33 4.62 -17.37
C VAL A 19 4.84 4.30 -17.32
N LEU A 20 4.35 3.57 -18.33
CA LEU A 20 3.00 3.02 -18.30
C LEU A 20 2.88 2.05 -17.11
N THR A 21 1.91 2.29 -16.25
CA THR A 21 1.68 1.59 -15.00
C THR A 21 0.25 1.09 -14.95
N LEU A 22 0.07 -0.18 -14.62
CA LEU A 22 -1.24 -0.75 -14.32
C LEU A 22 -1.45 -0.63 -12.81
N THR A 23 -2.15 0.41 -12.35
CA THR A 23 -2.21 0.73 -10.90
C THR A 23 -3.09 -0.23 -10.11
N ASP A 24 -3.96 -0.97 -10.77
CA ASP A 24 -4.84 -1.98 -10.16
C ASP A 24 -4.52 -3.40 -10.66
N LEU A 25 -3.24 -3.68 -10.92
CA LEU A 25 -2.82 -5.04 -11.28
C LEU A 25 -2.78 -5.91 -10.01
N HIS A 26 -3.66 -6.91 -9.95
CA HIS A 26 -3.68 -7.92 -8.90
C HIS A 26 -3.94 -9.32 -9.47
N ALA A 27 -3.77 -10.38 -8.66
CA ALA A 27 -3.88 -11.77 -9.10
C ALA A 27 -5.17 -12.08 -9.89
N SER A 28 -6.33 -11.55 -9.48
CA SER A 28 -7.60 -11.77 -10.21
C SER A 28 -7.68 -11.09 -11.58
N ASN A 29 -6.74 -10.21 -11.94
CA ASN A 29 -6.66 -9.56 -13.25
C ASN A 29 -5.69 -10.29 -14.20
N ILE A 30 -5.06 -11.37 -13.74
CA ILE A 30 -4.07 -12.16 -14.49
C ILE A 30 -4.63 -13.56 -14.75
N PHE A 31 -4.79 -13.91 -16.02
CA PHE A 31 -5.19 -15.25 -16.44
C PHE A 31 -3.97 -16.06 -16.86
N VAL A 32 -3.97 -17.35 -16.52
CA VAL A 32 -2.91 -18.28 -16.85
C VAL A 32 -3.46 -19.57 -17.49
N ASP A 33 -2.65 -20.24 -18.29
CA ASP A 33 -2.95 -21.59 -18.80
C ASP A 33 -2.57 -22.69 -17.78
N GLU A 34 -2.75 -23.96 -18.17
CA GLU A 34 -2.41 -25.13 -17.33
C GLU A 34 -0.92 -25.23 -16.97
N ASN A 35 -0.05 -24.52 -17.71
CA ASN A 35 1.39 -24.48 -17.51
C ASN A 35 1.85 -23.18 -16.82
N TRP A 36 0.92 -22.38 -16.28
CA TRP A 36 1.18 -21.09 -15.63
C TRP A 36 1.69 -19.97 -16.56
N HIS A 37 1.55 -20.10 -17.88
CA HIS A 37 1.84 -18.99 -18.78
C HIS A 37 0.73 -17.95 -18.71
N ILE A 38 1.11 -16.67 -18.60
CA ILE A 38 0.15 -15.56 -18.66
C ILE A 38 -0.50 -15.54 -20.04
N THR A 39 -1.83 -15.71 -20.10
CA THR A 39 -2.60 -15.74 -21.35
C THR A 39 -3.31 -14.42 -21.62
N SER A 40 -3.71 -13.70 -20.57
CA SER A 40 -4.44 -12.44 -20.69
C SER A 40 -4.32 -11.60 -19.42
N LEU A 41 -4.34 -10.29 -19.61
CA LEU A 41 -4.57 -9.30 -18.56
C LEU A 41 -5.91 -8.63 -18.84
N ILE A 42 -6.72 -8.47 -17.79
CA ILE A 42 -8.00 -7.75 -17.87
C ILE A 42 -7.95 -6.50 -17.00
N ASP A 43 -9.04 -5.72 -17.03
CA ASP A 43 -9.25 -4.58 -16.14
C ASP A 43 -8.13 -3.51 -16.25
N LEU A 44 -7.87 -3.09 -17.49
CA LEU A 44 -6.79 -2.15 -17.82
C LEU A 44 -7.24 -0.67 -17.77
N GLU A 45 -8.44 -0.39 -17.28
CA GLU A 45 -9.02 0.97 -17.28
C GLU A 45 -8.27 1.94 -16.35
N SER A 46 -7.58 1.41 -15.34
CA SER A 46 -6.75 2.16 -14.40
C SER A 46 -5.28 2.23 -14.84
N ALA A 47 -4.99 2.13 -16.14
CA ALA A 47 -3.64 2.35 -16.66
C ALA A 47 -3.28 3.83 -16.68
N CYS A 48 -2.09 4.20 -16.22
CA CYS A 48 -1.60 5.59 -16.25
C CYS A 48 -0.10 5.69 -16.51
N SER A 49 0.38 6.85 -16.96
CA SER A 49 1.80 7.17 -16.95
C SER A 49 2.20 7.71 -15.58
N SER A 50 3.05 6.98 -14.87
CA SER A 50 3.54 7.35 -13.54
C SER A 50 5.05 7.59 -13.56
N PRO A 51 5.60 8.46 -12.68
CA PRO A 51 7.04 8.60 -12.55
C PRO A 51 7.69 7.26 -12.26
N ILE A 52 8.89 7.04 -12.80
CA ILE A 52 9.61 5.76 -12.67
C ILE A 52 9.83 5.31 -11.22
N GLU A 53 9.96 6.25 -10.26
CA GLU A 53 10.11 5.93 -8.84
C GLU A 53 8.86 5.34 -8.18
N LEU A 54 7.69 5.44 -8.83
CA LEU A 54 6.44 4.82 -8.36
C LEU A 54 6.31 3.38 -8.83
N GLN A 55 7.21 2.89 -9.67
CA GLN A 55 7.27 1.47 -10.00
C GLN A 55 7.73 0.73 -8.74
N THR A 56 6.85 -0.12 -8.22
CA THR A 56 7.13 -0.93 -7.05
C THR A 56 6.67 -2.36 -7.30
N PRO A 57 7.37 -3.36 -6.73
CA PRO A 57 6.86 -4.72 -6.77
C PRO A 57 5.44 -4.81 -6.17
N PRO A 58 4.59 -5.72 -6.68
CA PRO A 58 3.22 -5.86 -6.18
C PRO A 58 3.20 -6.42 -4.75
N TYR A 59 2.59 -5.68 -3.82
CA TYR A 59 2.56 -6.10 -2.41
C TYR A 59 1.78 -7.40 -2.17
N TRP A 60 0.81 -7.69 -3.02
CA TRP A 60 -0.09 -8.84 -2.91
C TRP A 60 0.56 -10.17 -3.26
N LEU A 61 1.85 -10.18 -3.67
CA LEU A 61 2.59 -11.43 -3.94
C LEU A 61 2.69 -12.34 -2.71
N THR A 62 2.61 -11.79 -1.49
CA THR A 62 2.55 -12.58 -0.25
C THR A 62 1.14 -13.02 0.13
N GLY A 63 0.11 -12.63 -0.64
CA GLY A 63 -1.29 -12.83 -0.29
C GLY A 63 -1.78 -12.00 0.91
N ARG A 64 -0.92 -11.13 1.46
CA ARG A 64 -1.28 -10.25 2.59
C ARG A 64 -1.73 -8.89 2.10
N PRO A 65 -2.72 -8.28 2.77
CA PRO A 65 -3.03 -6.89 2.51
C PRO A 65 -1.89 -6.02 3.04
N ILE A 66 -1.64 -4.89 2.35
CA ILE A 66 -0.51 -4.00 2.64
C ILE A 66 -0.52 -3.45 4.07
N ASP A 67 -1.70 -3.30 4.66
CA ASP A 67 -1.87 -2.83 6.03
C ASP A 67 -1.60 -3.92 7.07
N ASP A 68 -1.29 -5.16 6.69
CA ASP A 68 -0.98 -6.28 7.59
C ASP A 68 0.47 -6.78 7.50
N ILE A 69 1.33 -6.02 6.83
CA ILE A 69 2.77 -6.30 6.75
C ILE A 69 3.47 -5.56 7.90
N GLU A 70 3.48 -6.16 9.10
CA GLU A 70 4.13 -5.60 10.29
C GLU A 70 5.60 -6.05 10.42
N HIS A 71 6.41 -5.33 11.20
CA HIS A 71 7.78 -5.75 11.49
C HIS A 71 7.84 -7.11 12.19
N GLY A 72 8.89 -7.87 11.89
CA GLY A 72 9.05 -9.26 12.29
C GLY A 72 8.78 -10.20 11.12
N GLU A 73 8.21 -11.38 11.40
CA GLU A 73 8.07 -12.46 10.43
C GLU A 73 7.38 -12.03 9.12
N HIS A 74 6.33 -11.19 9.20
CA HIS A 74 5.59 -10.76 8.01
C HIS A 74 6.44 -9.86 7.10
N LEU A 75 7.18 -8.92 7.67
CA LEU A 75 8.11 -8.08 6.93
C LEU A 75 9.27 -8.90 6.37
N ASP A 76 9.80 -9.87 7.11
CA ASP A 76 10.89 -10.74 6.65
C ASP A 76 10.46 -11.59 5.44
N ILE A 77 9.26 -12.20 5.51
CA ILE A 77 8.68 -12.93 4.37
C ILE A 77 8.49 -12.00 3.18
N PHE A 78 7.96 -10.79 3.42
CA PHE A 78 7.75 -9.81 2.37
C PHE A 78 9.06 -9.40 1.70
N GLN A 79 10.11 -9.11 2.47
CA GLN A 79 11.45 -8.78 1.96
C GLN A 79 12.04 -9.89 1.10
N ASN A 80 11.84 -11.16 1.48
CA ASN A 80 12.30 -12.29 0.68
C ASN A 80 11.60 -12.35 -0.69
N VAL A 81 10.27 -12.21 -0.72
CA VAL A 81 9.48 -12.19 -1.96
C VAL A 81 9.83 -10.97 -2.83
N MET A 82 10.04 -9.81 -2.20
CA MET A 82 10.51 -8.60 -2.89
C MET A 82 11.87 -8.82 -3.54
N THR A 83 12.80 -9.47 -2.84
CA THR A 83 14.13 -9.80 -3.37
C THR A 83 14.03 -10.73 -4.57
N GLU A 84 13.20 -11.79 -4.48
CA GLU A 84 12.94 -12.70 -5.60
C GLU A 84 12.37 -11.96 -6.81
N PHE A 85 11.37 -11.10 -6.59
CA PHE A 85 10.78 -10.28 -7.65
C PHE A 85 11.82 -9.38 -8.32
N LEU A 86 12.63 -8.66 -7.54
CA LEU A 86 13.63 -7.74 -8.06
C LEU A 86 14.68 -8.46 -8.91
N ASN A 87 15.14 -9.64 -8.46
CA ASN A 87 16.08 -10.46 -9.23
C ASN A 87 15.47 -10.90 -10.57
N ALA A 88 14.24 -11.43 -10.54
CA ALA A 88 13.53 -11.83 -11.75
C ALA A 88 13.29 -10.65 -12.71
N PHE A 89 12.90 -9.50 -12.15
CA PHE A 89 12.67 -8.27 -12.91
C PHE A 89 13.95 -7.77 -13.58
N GLU A 90 15.07 -7.75 -12.86
CA GLU A 90 16.37 -7.35 -13.40
C GLU A 90 16.81 -8.25 -14.56
N GLU A 91 16.61 -9.57 -14.46
CA GLU A 91 16.89 -10.49 -15.55
C GLU A 91 16.04 -10.21 -16.80
N GLN A 92 14.75 -9.92 -16.62
CA GLN A 92 13.86 -9.59 -17.74
C GLN A 92 14.20 -8.24 -18.38
N GLU A 93 14.54 -7.24 -17.57
CA GLU A 93 14.95 -5.91 -18.05
C GLU A 93 16.22 -6.02 -18.92
N LYS A 94 17.23 -6.77 -18.47
CA LYS A 94 18.47 -7.03 -19.23
C LYS A 94 18.20 -7.74 -20.56
N ARG A 95 17.22 -8.66 -20.61
CA ARG A 95 16.87 -9.40 -21.84
C ARG A 95 16.11 -8.55 -22.85
N THR A 96 15.27 -7.63 -22.38
CA THR A 96 14.40 -6.83 -23.25
C THR A 96 15.08 -5.56 -23.76
N ASN A 97 16.07 -5.00 -23.04
CA ASN A 97 16.84 -3.82 -23.45
C ASN A 97 15.95 -2.62 -23.86
N THR A 98 14.88 -2.39 -23.11
CA THR A 98 13.72 -1.55 -23.53
C THR A 98 13.77 -0.09 -23.07
N SER A 99 14.70 0.31 -22.20
CA SER A 99 14.68 1.64 -21.56
C SER A 99 16.07 2.22 -21.33
N ASP A 100 16.19 3.55 -21.50
CA ASP A 100 17.39 4.33 -21.13
C ASP A 100 17.58 4.44 -19.61
N ALA A 101 16.53 4.18 -18.83
CA ALA A 101 16.57 4.15 -17.37
C ALA A 101 16.21 2.75 -16.86
N SER A 102 17.12 2.15 -16.09
CA SER A 102 16.88 0.86 -15.45
C SER A 102 15.95 1.02 -14.25
N GLN A 103 14.75 0.45 -14.34
CA GLN A 103 13.83 0.32 -13.21
C GLN A 103 14.40 -0.62 -12.16
N ALA A 104 15.12 -1.67 -12.56
CA ALA A 104 15.76 -2.60 -11.64
C ALA A 104 16.82 -1.91 -10.75
N GLU A 105 17.50 -0.88 -11.24
CA GLU A 105 18.42 -0.08 -10.42
C GLU A 105 17.73 0.94 -9.50
N ILE A 106 16.49 1.34 -9.83
CA ILE A 106 15.73 2.37 -9.11
C ILE A 106 14.93 1.75 -7.97
N MET A 107 14.24 0.63 -8.22
CA MET A 107 13.36 0.00 -7.23
C MET A 107 14.04 -0.30 -5.89
N PRO A 108 15.28 -0.85 -5.82
CA PRO A 108 15.98 -1.07 -4.55
C PRO A 108 16.26 0.24 -3.80
N LYS A 109 16.66 1.31 -4.52
CA LYS A 109 16.91 2.63 -3.91
C LYS A 109 15.62 3.24 -3.36
N SER A 110 14.50 3.05 -4.08
CA SER A 110 13.16 3.45 -3.61
C SER A 110 12.73 2.65 -2.39
N TRP A 111 13.06 1.36 -2.34
CA TRP A 111 12.81 0.51 -1.18
C TRP A 111 13.59 0.98 0.06
N ASP A 112 14.91 1.16 -0.07
CA ASP A 112 15.80 1.59 1.02
C ASP A 112 15.41 2.96 1.60
N ARG A 113 14.91 3.87 0.74
CA ARG A 113 14.42 5.18 1.17
C ARG A 113 13.07 5.12 1.90
N GLY A 114 12.34 4.01 1.80
CA GLY A 114 10.97 3.86 2.30
C GLY A 114 9.91 4.45 1.36
N SER A 115 10.27 4.75 0.10
CA SER A 115 9.35 5.27 -0.92
C SER A 115 8.20 4.31 -1.17
N PHE A 116 8.47 3.00 -1.16
CA PHE A 116 7.45 1.96 -1.24
C PHE A 116 6.33 2.21 -0.23
N TRP A 117 6.65 2.29 1.07
CA TRP A 117 5.68 2.49 2.14
C TRP A 117 4.95 3.82 2.00
N TYR A 118 5.67 4.89 1.64
CA TYR A 118 5.06 6.20 1.42
C TYR A 118 3.98 6.16 0.33
N PHE A 119 4.29 5.60 -0.83
CA PHE A 119 3.35 5.55 -1.96
C PHE A 119 2.19 4.59 -1.71
N GLN A 120 2.46 3.45 -1.08
CA GLN A 120 1.40 2.52 -0.68
C GLN A 120 0.44 3.16 0.35
N ALA A 121 0.96 3.92 1.31
CA ALA A 121 0.14 4.64 2.28
C ALA A 121 -0.76 5.69 1.60
N VAL A 122 -0.23 6.46 0.66
CA VAL A 122 -0.99 7.49 -0.07
C VAL A 122 -2.05 6.89 -0.99
N ASN A 123 -1.78 5.73 -1.61
CA ASN A 123 -2.69 5.07 -2.54
C ASN A 123 -3.68 4.10 -1.85
N SER A 124 -3.51 3.81 -0.57
CA SER A 124 -4.41 2.94 0.20
C SER A 124 -5.11 3.72 1.31
N PRO A 125 -6.33 4.25 1.09
CA PRO A 125 -7.08 4.96 2.13
C PRO A 125 -7.27 4.12 3.40
N LYS A 126 -7.49 2.81 3.25
CA LYS A 126 -7.62 1.88 4.37
C LYS A 126 -6.29 1.66 5.09
N GLY A 127 -5.19 1.54 4.34
CA GLY A 127 -3.87 1.25 4.89
C GLY A 127 -3.10 2.46 5.40
N LEU A 128 -3.47 3.68 5.00
CA LEU A 128 -2.74 4.91 5.27
C LEU A 128 -2.25 5.03 6.72
N LEU A 129 -3.15 4.88 7.70
CA LEU A 129 -2.80 5.07 9.11
C LEU A 129 -1.87 3.96 9.62
N ARG A 130 -2.17 2.70 9.29
CA ARG A 130 -1.37 1.55 9.74
C ARG A 130 0.02 1.58 9.11
N ILE A 131 0.12 1.81 7.80
CA ILE A 131 1.40 1.93 7.10
C ILE A 131 2.20 3.13 7.63
N PHE A 132 1.53 4.26 7.91
CA PHE A 132 2.21 5.42 8.48
C PHE A 132 2.83 5.10 9.83
N ASN A 133 2.05 4.55 10.77
CA ASN A 133 2.54 4.25 12.12
C ASN A 133 3.59 3.14 12.11
N GLU A 134 3.38 2.09 11.33
CA GLU A 134 4.23 0.90 11.30
C GLU A 134 5.57 1.15 10.60
N HIS A 135 5.54 1.82 9.43
CA HIS A 135 6.71 1.92 8.56
C HIS A 135 7.27 3.34 8.47
N ILE A 136 6.42 4.33 8.22
CA ILE A 136 6.88 5.68 7.85
C ILE A 136 7.34 6.46 9.07
N GLN A 137 6.58 6.42 10.16
CA GLN A 137 6.91 7.08 11.41
C GLN A 137 8.21 6.53 11.99
N ARG A 138 8.41 5.21 11.90
CA ARG A 138 9.60 4.51 12.41
C ARG A 138 10.90 4.99 11.75
N ILE A 139 10.86 5.36 10.47
CA ILE A 139 12.02 5.93 9.73
C ILE A 139 12.52 7.23 10.40
N PHE A 140 11.62 8.04 10.98
CA PHE A 140 11.98 9.31 11.60
C PHE A 140 12.21 9.20 13.11
N CYS A 141 11.42 8.36 13.79
CA CYS A 141 11.53 8.14 15.22
C CYS A 141 10.85 6.82 15.60
N GLU A 142 11.66 5.80 15.86
CA GLU A 142 11.21 4.47 16.27
C GLU A 142 10.45 4.49 17.60
N ASP A 143 10.88 5.29 18.57
CA ASP A 143 10.19 5.37 19.86
C ASP A 143 8.73 5.84 19.71
N HIS A 144 8.45 6.73 18.75
CA HIS A 144 7.11 7.24 18.53
C HIS A 144 6.14 6.22 17.95
N SER A 145 6.59 5.18 17.25
CA SER A 145 5.68 4.14 16.73
C SER A 145 5.12 3.25 17.84
N THR A 146 5.83 3.16 18.98
CA THR A 146 5.37 2.42 20.17
C THR A 146 4.53 3.26 21.13
N GLN A 147 4.45 4.58 20.89
CA GLN A 147 3.77 5.54 21.76
C GLN A 147 2.54 6.14 21.09
N ARG A 148 1.52 6.46 21.88
CA ARG A 148 0.34 7.22 21.39
C ARG A 148 0.57 8.73 21.34
N VAL A 149 1.81 9.19 21.39
CA VAL A 149 2.13 10.63 21.46
C VAL A 149 1.67 11.36 20.20
N PHE A 150 1.88 10.74 19.04
CA PHE A 150 1.43 11.29 17.76
C PHE A 150 -0.10 11.36 17.72
N ASP A 151 -0.79 10.25 17.95
CA ASP A 151 -2.26 10.18 17.95
C ASP A 151 -2.88 11.24 18.87
N ARG A 152 -2.37 11.35 20.10
CA ARG A 152 -2.85 12.35 21.07
C ARG A 152 -2.62 13.78 20.61
N THR A 153 -1.49 14.04 19.94
CA THR A 153 -1.13 15.37 19.47
C THR A 153 -1.94 15.78 18.25
N VAL A 154 -2.18 14.85 17.30
CA VAL A 154 -2.88 15.16 16.06
C VAL A 154 -4.39 15.10 16.18
N ASN A 155 -4.95 14.29 17.08
CA ASN A 155 -6.40 14.05 17.21
C ASN A 155 -7.24 15.35 17.22
N PRO A 156 -6.90 16.40 18.02
CA PRO A 156 -7.68 17.64 18.04
C PRO A 156 -7.71 18.41 16.70
N TYR A 157 -6.76 18.15 15.80
CA TYR A 157 -6.65 18.83 14.51
C TYR A 157 -7.40 18.12 13.38
N TRP A 158 -8.02 16.97 13.63
CA TRP A 158 -8.78 16.24 12.60
C TRP A 158 -10.09 16.95 12.23
N SER A 159 -10.71 17.60 13.21
CA SER A 159 -11.87 18.49 13.01
C SER A 159 -12.07 19.37 14.23
N VAL A 160 -12.82 20.46 14.07
CA VAL A 160 -13.31 21.24 15.22
C VAL A 160 -14.30 20.35 16.00
N GLY A 161 -14.01 20.10 17.28
CA GLY A 161 -14.81 19.20 18.11
C GLY A 161 -14.57 17.71 17.80
N ALA A 162 -13.31 17.32 17.56
CA ALA A 162 -12.95 15.95 17.20
C ALA A 162 -13.44 14.90 18.21
N GLU A 163 -13.35 15.20 19.51
CA GLU A 163 -13.79 14.29 20.56
C GLU A 163 -15.32 14.07 20.52
N GLU A 164 -16.10 15.16 20.41
CA GLU A 164 -17.55 15.10 20.29
C GLU A 164 -17.97 14.35 19.02
N PHE A 165 -17.26 14.60 17.91
CA PHE A 165 -17.49 13.90 16.65
C PHE A 165 -17.22 12.39 16.77
N ILE A 166 -16.13 11.99 17.41
CA ILE A 166 -15.78 10.58 17.64
C ILE A 166 -16.86 9.92 18.51
N GLN A 167 -17.24 10.54 19.63
CA GLN A 167 -18.27 10.02 20.53
C GLN A 167 -19.62 9.85 19.80
N MET A 168 -20.00 10.83 18.97
CA MET A 168 -21.18 10.73 18.12
C MET A 168 -21.10 9.54 17.16
N LYS A 169 -19.94 9.31 16.51
CA LYS A 169 -19.77 8.19 15.58
C LYS A 169 -19.82 6.83 16.26
N VAL A 170 -19.23 6.69 17.45
CA VAL A 170 -19.31 5.47 18.26
C VAL A 170 -20.77 5.16 18.62
N LYS A 171 -21.54 6.16 19.02
CA LYS A 171 -22.98 5.98 19.30
C LYS A 171 -23.76 5.57 18.05
N GLN A 172 -23.53 6.23 16.91
CA GLN A 172 -24.18 5.91 15.64
C GLN A 172 -23.86 4.48 15.17
N GLU A 173 -22.63 4.01 15.39
CA GLU A 173 -22.23 2.63 15.06
C GLU A 173 -22.99 1.61 15.91
N ALA A 174 -23.12 1.86 17.23
CA ALA A 174 -23.89 0.99 18.12
C ALA A 174 -25.36 0.89 17.69
N GLU A 175 -26.00 2.04 17.45
CA GLU A 175 -27.38 2.10 16.95
C GLU A 175 -27.55 1.39 15.60
N TYR A 176 -26.57 1.54 14.69
CA TYR A 176 -26.58 0.85 13.41
C TYR A 176 -26.48 -0.67 13.57
N LYS A 177 -25.58 -1.16 14.43
CA LYS A 177 -25.43 -2.60 14.74
C LYS A 177 -26.72 -3.17 15.35
N ASP A 178 -27.40 -2.42 16.19
CA ASP A 178 -28.68 -2.86 16.76
C ASP A 178 -29.78 -2.94 15.69
N ARG A 179 -29.89 -1.94 14.80
CA ARG A 179 -30.79 -2.03 13.64
C ARG A 179 -30.50 -3.23 12.74
N LEU A 180 -29.22 -3.53 12.51
CA LEU A 180 -28.83 -4.73 11.75
C LEU A 180 -29.28 -6.00 12.46
N ARG A 181 -29.05 -6.13 13.78
CA ARG A 181 -29.50 -7.27 14.57
C ARG A 181 -31.03 -7.41 14.51
N GLU A 182 -31.78 -6.34 14.69
CA GLU A 182 -33.26 -6.39 14.59
C GLU A 182 -33.75 -6.81 13.20
N ARG A 183 -33.04 -6.38 12.15
CA ARG A 183 -33.41 -6.67 10.77
C ARG A 183 -33.10 -8.12 10.38
N PHE A 184 -31.96 -8.65 10.82
CA PHE A 184 -31.43 -9.96 10.37
C PHE A 184 -31.58 -11.09 11.40
N ASN A 185 -31.79 -10.81 12.69
CA ASN A 185 -32.14 -11.84 13.69
C ASN A 185 -33.63 -12.24 13.66
N LYS A 186 -34.44 -11.63 12.78
CA LYS A 186 -35.82 -12.06 12.47
C LYS A 186 -35.88 -13.06 11.30
N CYS A 187 -34.77 -13.73 10.97
CA CYS A 187 -34.81 -14.87 10.06
C CYS A 187 -35.17 -16.13 10.87
N ASP A 188 -36.40 -16.61 10.68
CA ASP A 188 -36.96 -17.81 11.32
C ASP A 188 -36.11 -19.08 11.09
N PRO A 189 -36.14 -20.05 12.02
CA PRO A 189 -35.46 -21.34 11.93
C PRO A 189 -36.21 -22.32 11.01
N LYS A 190 -36.42 -21.95 9.74
CA LYS A 190 -36.98 -22.84 8.72
C LYS A 190 -36.19 -22.75 7.40
N CYS A 191 -35.05 -23.43 7.38
CA CYS A 191 -34.57 -24.20 6.24
C CYS A 191 -34.26 -25.62 6.74
#